data_AF-A0A947DB75-F1
#
_entry.id   AF-A0A947DB75-F1
#
_cell.length_a   1.000
_cell.length_b   1.000
_cell.length_c   1.000
_cell.angle_alpha   90.00
_cell.angle_beta   90.00
_cell.angle_gamma   90.00
#
_symmetry.space_group_name_H-M   'P 1'
#
loop_
_entity.id
_entity.type
_entity.pdbx_description
1 polymer ?
#
loop_
_entity_poly.entity_id
_entity_poly.type
_entity_poly.pdbx_seq_one_letter_code
_entity_poly.pdbx_strand_id
1 'polypeptide(L)'
;MSVQDAATPGPDGHPAVAAYKAVLREVLGKRPSGMRRRLAEALERNPSFVSQIANPAYPTPIPVAHVETILEICHFSAAERARFLAAYEEAHPRRARRPAEARRHRTLALRLPDFEDAKKNKVMDDMIHDLVARIAKLVED
;
A
#
# COMPACT_ATOMS: atom_id res chain seq x y z
N MET A 1 25.21 21.24 -7.43
CA MET A 1 24.50 20.97 -6.17
C MET A 1 23.02 20.91 -6.52
N SER A 2 22.53 19.70 -6.79
CA SER A 2 21.25 19.48 -7.45
C SER A 2 20.09 19.83 -6.53
N VAL A 3 19.27 20.77 -7.00
CA VAL A 3 18.00 21.17 -6.45
C VAL A 3 17.03 19.99 -6.50
N GLN A 4 16.38 19.74 -5.36
CA GLN A 4 15.34 18.73 -5.18
C GLN A 4 14.11 19.13 -5.99
N ASP A 5 13.65 18.21 -6.86
CA ASP A 5 12.34 18.27 -7.50
C ASP A 5 11.24 18.12 -6.44
N ALA A 6 10.77 19.25 -5.93
CA ALA A 6 9.58 19.34 -5.11
C ALA A 6 8.36 19.25 -6.02
N ALA A 7 7.81 18.03 -6.17
CA ALA A 7 6.56 17.80 -6.87
C ALA A 7 5.44 18.65 -6.23
N THR A 8 4.94 19.63 -6.98
CA THR A 8 3.83 20.51 -6.60
C THR A 8 2.53 19.70 -6.47
N PRO A 9 1.78 19.79 -5.35
CA PRO A 9 0.46 19.19 -5.25
C PRO A 9 -0.58 20.09 -5.95
N GLY A 10 -1.30 19.54 -6.93
CA GLY A 10 -2.43 20.21 -7.58
C GLY A 10 -3.66 20.29 -6.65
N PRO A 11 -4.60 21.23 -6.87
CA PRO A 11 -5.58 21.65 -5.87
C PRO A 11 -6.80 20.73 -5.68
N ASP A 12 -6.92 19.61 -6.41
CA ASP A 12 -8.15 18.80 -6.42
C ASP A 12 -8.06 17.48 -5.60
N GLY A 13 -6.97 17.26 -4.86
CA GLY A 13 -6.71 15.99 -4.14
C GLY A 13 -7.04 15.99 -2.64
N HIS A 14 -7.40 17.13 -2.06
CA HIS A 14 -7.48 17.28 -0.60
C HIS A 14 -8.66 16.56 0.10
N PRO A 15 -9.92 16.66 -0.36
CA PRO A 15 -11.06 16.11 0.37
C PRO A 15 -11.12 14.58 0.29
N ALA A 16 -10.78 13.99 -0.86
CA ALA A 16 -10.83 12.55 -1.05
C ALA A 16 -9.66 11.83 -0.33
N VAL A 17 -8.46 12.45 -0.27
CA VAL A 17 -7.35 11.93 0.56
C VAL A 17 -7.71 11.94 2.04
N ALA A 18 -8.38 12.99 2.51
CA ALA A 18 -8.84 13.07 3.89
C ALA A 18 -9.87 11.96 4.23
N ALA A 19 -10.71 11.57 3.28
CA ALA A 19 -11.77 10.57 3.48
C ALA A 19 -11.23 9.18 3.86
N TYR A 20 -10.32 8.61 3.06
CA TYR A 20 -9.77 7.28 3.40
C TYR A 20 -8.85 7.33 4.63
N LYS A 21 -8.17 8.47 4.88
CA LYS A 21 -7.37 8.66 6.09
C LYS A 21 -8.22 8.75 7.34
N ALA A 22 -9.43 9.29 7.26
CA ALA A 22 -10.37 9.28 8.36
C ALA A 22 -10.79 7.84 8.73
N VAL A 23 -11.01 6.97 7.74
CA VAL A 23 -11.27 5.54 7.96
C VAL A 23 -10.06 4.87 8.64
N LEU A 24 -8.83 5.14 8.16
CA LEU A 24 -7.62 4.62 8.81
C LEU A 24 -7.49 5.11 10.26
N ARG A 25 -7.76 6.39 10.52
CA ARG A 25 -7.74 6.97 11.87
C ARG A 25 -8.77 6.33 12.78
N GLU A 26 -9.98 6.07 12.27
CA GLU A 26 -11.05 5.39 13.00
C GLU A 26 -10.64 3.95 13.38
N VAL A 27 -10.09 3.19 12.43
CA VAL A 27 -9.60 1.82 12.66
C VAL A 27 -8.45 1.80 13.67
N LEU A 28 -7.52 2.76 13.60
CA LEU A 28 -6.43 2.91 14.58
C LEU A 28 -6.92 3.40 15.95
N GLY A 29 -8.05 4.09 16.02
CA GLY A 29 -8.66 4.57 17.27
C GLY A 29 -9.42 3.47 18.02
N LYS A 30 -10.06 2.55 17.29
CA LYS A 30 -10.80 1.41 17.86
C LYS A 30 -9.89 0.31 18.45
N ARG A 31 -8.57 0.36 18.20
CA ARG A 31 -7.63 -0.71 18.55
C ARG A 31 -6.55 -0.21 19.54
N PRO A 32 -6.41 -0.81 20.74
CA PRO A 32 -5.44 -0.38 21.76
C PRO A 32 -3.96 -0.75 21.47
N SER A 33 -3.12 -0.24 22.36
CA SER A 33 -1.65 -0.08 22.44
C SER A 33 -0.76 -0.94 21.56
N GLY A 34 0.06 -0.28 20.74
CA GLY A 34 1.17 -0.89 19.98
C GLY A 34 0.92 -0.99 18.47
N MET A 35 -0.32 -0.84 17.99
CA MET A 35 -0.65 -0.93 16.56
C MET A 35 0.14 0.08 15.70
N ARG A 36 0.27 1.33 16.17
CA ARG A 36 1.07 2.35 15.47
C ARG A 36 2.55 1.98 15.37
N ARG A 37 3.08 1.31 16.40
CA ARG A 37 4.47 0.83 16.43
C ARG A 37 4.65 -0.39 15.52
N ARG A 38 3.74 -1.38 15.58
CA ARG A 38 3.73 -2.54 14.68
C ARG A 38 3.58 -2.13 13.22
N LEU A 39 2.77 -1.12 12.95
CA LEU A 39 2.63 -0.56 11.61
C LEU A 39 3.90 0.15 11.14
N ALA A 40 4.57 0.88 12.03
CA ALA A 40 5.86 1.51 11.71
C ALA A 40 6.93 0.44 11.39
N GLU A 41 7.00 -0.62 12.20
CA GLU A 41 7.91 -1.77 12.02
C GLU A 41 7.61 -2.50 10.68
N ALA A 42 6.34 -2.82 10.40
CA ALA A 42 5.95 -3.53 9.17
C ALA A 42 6.13 -2.72 7.89
N LEU A 43 6.08 -1.39 7.99
CA LEU A 43 6.33 -0.49 6.85
C LEU A 43 7.81 -0.15 6.70
N GLU A 44 8.68 -0.60 7.61
CA GLU A 44 10.08 -0.19 7.71
C GLU A 44 10.24 1.34 7.76
N ARG A 45 9.27 2.02 8.41
CA ARG A 45 9.21 3.48 8.52
C ARG A 45 9.19 3.96 9.97
N ASN A 46 9.42 5.25 10.16
CA ASN A 46 9.38 5.87 11.47
C ASN A 46 7.92 6.07 11.99
N PRO A 47 7.72 6.19 13.32
CA PRO A 47 6.39 6.46 13.90
C PRO A 47 5.74 7.78 13.42
N SER A 48 6.56 8.73 12.96
CA SER A 48 6.10 9.99 12.38
C SER A 48 5.36 9.77 11.05
N PHE A 49 5.83 8.84 10.22
CA PHE A 49 5.17 8.45 8.97
C PHE A 49 3.77 7.89 9.25
N VAL A 50 3.65 7.00 10.24
CA VAL A 50 2.35 6.45 10.68
C VAL A 50 1.39 7.56 11.12
N SER A 51 1.91 8.57 11.82
CA SER A 51 1.11 9.71 12.26
C SER A 51 0.67 10.60 11.09
N GLN A 52 1.51 10.75 10.05
CA GLN A 52 1.19 11.51 8.83
C GLN A 52 0.14 10.82 7.95
N ILE A 53 0.23 9.50 7.79
CA ILE A 53 -0.76 8.75 6.99
C ILE A 53 -2.11 8.62 7.71
N ALA A 54 -2.12 8.63 9.04
CA ALA A 54 -3.34 8.59 9.84
C ALA A 54 -3.96 9.98 10.08
N ASN A 55 -3.30 11.07 9.68
CA ASN A 55 -3.81 12.43 9.83
C ASN A 55 -4.53 12.88 8.54
N PRO A 56 -5.87 13.07 8.55
CA PRO A 56 -6.62 13.53 7.40
C PRO A 56 -6.23 14.93 6.91
N ALA A 57 -5.66 15.77 7.79
CA ALA A 57 -5.21 17.11 7.43
C ALA A 57 -3.88 17.10 6.65
N TYR A 58 -3.17 15.97 6.58
CA TYR A 58 -1.90 15.87 5.88
C TYR A 58 -2.15 15.54 4.39
N PRO A 59 -1.73 16.37 3.43
CA PRO A 59 -2.06 16.20 2.01
C PRO A 59 -1.40 14.99 1.35
N THR A 60 -0.28 14.51 1.90
CA THR A 60 0.54 13.49 1.24
C THR A 60 -0.22 12.15 1.16
N PRO A 61 -0.47 11.61 -0.05
CA PRO A 61 -1.18 10.35 -0.22
C PRO A 61 -0.36 9.16 0.31
N ILE A 62 -1.06 8.07 0.63
CA ILE A 62 -0.40 6.83 1.07
C ILE A 62 0.11 6.09 -0.17
N PRO A 63 1.42 5.76 -0.25
CA PRO A 63 1.94 4.95 -1.33
C PRO A 63 1.25 3.59 -1.42
N VAL A 64 1.00 3.14 -2.65
CA VAL A 64 0.24 1.94 -2.97
C VAL A 64 0.88 0.69 -2.36
N ALA A 65 2.21 0.63 -2.41
CA ALA A 65 2.99 -0.45 -1.82
C ALA A 65 2.76 -0.63 -0.33
N HIS A 66 2.21 0.38 0.36
CA HIS A 66 1.91 0.32 1.79
C HIS A 66 0.43 0.03 2.09
N VAL A 67 -0.47 0.10 1.10
CA VAL A 67 -1.92 -0.04 1.30
C VAL A 67 -2.28 -1.44 1.76
N GLU A 68 -1.76 -2.48 1.12
CA GLU A 68 -2.05 -3.87 1.49
C GLU A 68 -1.53 -4.17 2.90
N THR A 69 -0.28 -3.81 3.19
CA THR A 69 0.33 -3.96 4.53
C THR A 69 -0.48 -3.24 5.61
N ILE A 70 -0.98 -2.03 5.34
CA ILE A 70 -1.83 -1.29 6.29
C ILE A 70 -3.13 -2.05 6.57
N LEU A 71 -3.81 -2.54 5.53
CA LEU A 71 -5.08 -3.26 5.67
C LEU A 71 -4.92 -4.55 6.48
N GLU A 72 -3.82 -5.27 6.25
CA GLU A 72 -3.49 -6.52 6.93
C GLU A 72 -3.11 -6.30 8.39
N ILE A 73 -2.17 -5.39 8.67
CA ILE A 73 -1.67 -5.13 10.04
C ILE A 73 -2.76 -4.52 10.91
N CYS A 74 -3.56 -3.62 10.35
CA CYS A 74 -4.67 -3.02 11.08
C CYS A 74 -5.91 -3.95 11.13
N HIS A 75 -5.81 -5.21 10.69
CA HIS A 75 -6.86 -6.22 10.56
C HIS A 75 -8.26 -5.66 10.23
N PHE A 76 -8.36 -4.92 9.12
CA PHE A 76 -9.62 -4.33 8.67
C PHE A 76 -10.73 -5.38 8.55
N SER A 77 -11.93 -5.07 9.02
CA SER A 77 -13.11 -5.87 8.65
C SER A 77 -13.42 -5.72 7.16
N ALA A 78 -14.18 -6.65 6.57
CA ALA A 78 -14.55 -6.59 5.16
C ALA A 78 -15.25 -5.27 4.78
N ALA A 79 -16.13 -4.76 5.66
CA ALA A 79 -16.83 -3.50 5.47
C ALA A 79 -15.89 -2.28 5.55
N GLU A 80 -14.97 -2.26 6.53
CA GLU A 80 -13.97 -1.19 6.65
C GLU A 80 -13.01 -1.18 5.46
N ARG A 81 -12.60 -2.36 4.98
CA ARG A 81 -11.72 -2.52 3.81
C ARG A 81 -12.37 -1.97 2.55
N ALA A 82 -13.64 -2.34 2.30
CA ALA A 82 -14.38 -1.84 1.15
C ALA A 82 -14.53 -0.31 1.19
N ARG A 83 -14.87 0.25 2.36
CA ARG A 83 -15.02 1.69 2.56
C ARG A 83 -13.69 2.44 2.38
N PHE A 84 -12.59 1.89 2.87
CA PHE A 84 -11.26 2.47 2.68
C PHE A 84 -10.84 2.48 1.22
N LEU A 85 -11.01 1.36 0.51
CA LEU A 85 -10.60 1.23 -0.89
C LEU A 85 -11.43 2.11 -1.83
N ALA A 86 -12.75 2.19 -1.62
CA ALA A 86 -13.61 3.07 -2.42
C ALA A 86 -13.17 4.54 -2.30
N ALA A 87 -12.91 5.02 -1.08
CA ALA A 87 -12.41 6.38 -0.85
C ALA A 87 -10.97 6.57 -1.36
N TYR A 88 -10.15 5.52 -1.31
CA TYR A 88 -8.77 5.55 -1.83
C TYR A 88 -8.74 5.65 -3.36
N GLU A 89 -9.64 4.96 -4.07
CA GLU A 89 -9.79 5.03 -5.52
C GLU A 89 -10.29 6.40 -5.99
N GLU A 90 -11.31 6.94 -5.31
CA GLU A 90 -11.86 8.27 -5.56
C GLU A 90 -10.79 9.37 -5.39
N ALA A 91 -9.90 9.21 -4.42
CA ALA A 91 -8.79 10.14 -4.16
C ALA A 91 -7.68 10.11 -5.21
N HIS A 92 -7.63 9.10 -6.07
CA HIS A 92 -6.57 8.92 -7.06
C HIS A 92 -7.13 8.77 -8.49
N PRO A 93 -7.81 9.80 -9.05
CA PRO A 93 -8.49 9.71 -10.34
C PRO A 93 -7.55 9.56 -11.54
N ARG A 94 -6.25 9.89 -11.44
CA ARG A 94 -5.25 9.56 -12.47
C ARG A 94 -5.02 8.05 -12.65
N ARG A 95 -5.52 7.21 -11.73
CA ARG A 95 -5.61 5.75 -11.90
C ARG A 95 -6.91 5.29 -12.57
N ALA A 96 -7.97 6.09 -12.55
CA ALA A 96 -9.23 5.76 -13.22
C ALA A 96 -9.14 5.85 -14.76
N ARG A 97 -8.05 6.42 -15.31
CA ARG A 97 -7.84 6.53 -16.76
C ARG A 97 -7.12 5.34 -17.40
N ARG A 98 -6.88 4.25 -16.65
CA ARG A 98 -6.67 2.92 -17.23
C ARG A 98 -7.99 2.16 -17.03
N PRO A 99 -8.86 2.07 -18.06
CA PRO A 99 -10.19 1.52 -17.89
C PRO A 99 -10.08 0.07 -17.44
N ALA A 100 -10.75 -0.24 -16.34
CA ALA A 100 -11.66 -1.36 -16.10
C ALA A 100 -11.80 -2.47 -17.17
N GLU A 101 -10.73 -2.99 -17.73
CA GLU A 101 -10.61 -4.44 -17.79
C GLU A 101 -10.02 -4.84 -16.45
N ALA A 102 -10.76 -5.61 -15.66
CA ALA A 102 -10.17 -6.35 -14.57
C ALA A 102 -8.83 -6.89 -15.07
N ARG A 103 -7.69 -6.40 -14.54
CA ARG A 103 -6.42 -7.06 -14.79
C ARG A 103 -6.67 -8.48 -14.33
N ARG A 104 -6.85 -9.39 -15.28
CA ARG A 104 -7.15 -10.80 -15.03
C ARG A 104 -5.85 -11.38 -14.48
N HIS A 105 -5.57 -11.09 -13.22
CA HIS A 105 -4.49 -11.71 -12.50
C HIS A 105 -4.87 -13.18 -12.34
N ARG A 106 -4.06 -14.06 -12.94
CA ARG A 106 -4.19 -15.49 -12.73
C ARG A 106 -3.28 -15.86 -11.57
N THR A 107 -3.85 -16.50 -10.55
CA THR A 107 -3.04 -17.09 -9.47
C THR A 107 -2.36 -18.36 -9.97
N LEU A 108 -1.05 -18.44 -9.76
CA LEU A 108 -0.25 -19.64 -10.02
C LEU A 108 0.31 -20.14 -8.69
N ALA A 109 -0.04 -21.36 -8.29
CA ALA A 109 0.54 -22.01 -7.13
C ALA A 109 1.76 -22.83 -7.58
N LEU A 110 2.95 -22.46 -7.10
CA LEU A 110 4.21 -23.13 -7.40
C LEU A 110 4.63 -23.97 -6.20
N ARG A 111 5.05 -25.22 -6.46
CA ARG A 111 5.76 -26.03 -5.47
C ARG A 111 7.25 -25.89 -5.72
N LEU A 112 7.95 -25.35 -4.74
CA LEU A 112 9.39 -25.11 -4.80
C LEU A 112 10.11 -26.16 -3.95
N PRO A 113 11.33 -26.55 -4.34
CA PRO A 113 12.18 -27.35 -3.47
C PRO A 113 12.57 -26.51 -2.25
N ASP A 114 12.41 -27.10 -1.06
CA ASP A 114 13.00 -26.55 0.15
C ASP A 114 14.48 -26.94 0.18
N PHE A 115 15.37 -25.95 0.25
CA PHE A 115 16.81 -26.19 0.32
C PHE A 115 17.29 -26.53 1.73
N GLU A 116 16.40 -26.60 2.72
CA GLU A 116 16.70 -26.75 4.15
C GLU A 116 17.67 -25.68 4.68
N ASP A 117 17.79 -24.57 3.93
CA ASP A 117 18.66 -23.43 4.19
C ASP A 117 17.87 -22.15 3.93
N ALA A 118 17.56 -21.43 5.00
CA ALA A 118 16.75 -20.22 4.98
C ALA A 118 17.33 -19.13 4.06
N LYS A 119 18.66 -19.06 3.90
CA LYS A 119 19.29 -18.06 3.00
C LYS A 119 19.04 -18.44 1.55
N LYS A 120 19.19 -19.71 1.20
CA LYS A 120 18.95 -20.20 -0.17
C LYS A 120 17.48 -20.11 -0.56
N ASN A 121 16.57 -20.43 0.37
CA ASN A 121 15.14 -20.25 0.18
C ASN A 121 14.80 -18.77 -0.08
N LYS A 122 15.35 -17.85 0.72
CA LYS A 122 15.16 -16.41 0.50
C LYS A 122 15.67 -15.94 -0.86
N VAL A 123 16.87 -16.37 -1.27
CA VAL A 123 17.39 -16.02 -2.61
C VAL A 123 16.48 -16.56 -3.71
N MET A 124 15.94 -17.77 -3.55
CA MET A 124 14.98 -18.36 -4.49
C MET A 124 13.68 -17.54 -4.59
N ASP A 125 13.12 -17.16 -3.44
CA ASP A 125 11.90 -16.35 -3.39
C ASP A 125 12.11 -14.98 -4.04
N ASP A 126 13.23 -14.31 -3.73
CA ASP A 126 13.60 -13.02 -4.31
C ASP A 126 13.72 -13.11 -5.85
N MET A 127 14.33 -14.19 -6.37
CA MET A 127 14.43 -14.43 -7.82
C MET A 127 13.07 -14.63 -8.49
N ILE A 128 12.14 -15.33 -7.84
CA ILE A 128 10.78 -15.53 -8.34
C ILE A 128 10.00 -14.22 -8.34
N HIS A 129 10.12 -13.43 -7.28
CA HIS A 129 9.50 -12.11 -7.19
C HIS A 129 10.00 -11.19 -8.31
N ASP A 130 11.30 -11.15 -8.56
CA ASP A 130 11.90 -10.37 -9.65
C ASP A 130 11.42 -10.82 -11.03
N LEU A 131 11.28 -12.13 -11.24
CA LEU A 131 10.75 -12.67 -12.50
C LEU A 131 9.30 -12.23 -12.71
N VAL A 132 8.45 -12.33 -11.69
CA VAL A 132 7.05 -11.90 -11.75
C VAL A 132 6.95 -10.39 -11.98
N ALA A 133 7.80 -9.59 -11.33
CA ALA A 133 7.85 -8.14 -11.53
C ALA A 133 8.23 -7.77 -12.98
N ARG A 134 9.18 -8.48 -13.59
CA ARG A 134 9.54 -8.31 -15.01
C ARG A 134 8.39 -8.67 -15.95
N ILE A 135 7.68 -9.77 -15.69
CA ILE A 135 6.51 -10.17 -16.49
C ILE A 135 5.39 -9.15 -16.35
N ALA A 136 5.14 -8.63 -15.15
CA ALA A 136 4.13 -7.61 -14.93
C ALA A 136 4.42 -6.34 -15.74
N LYS A 137 5.69 -5.92 -15.79
CA LYS A 137 6.13 -4.76 -16.57
C LYS A 137 5.93 -4.95 -18.08
N LEU A 138 6.11 -6.17 -18.60
CA LEU A 138 5.88 -6.49 -20.01
C LEU A 138 4.41 -6.32 -20.45
N VAL A 139 3.46 -6.37 -19.51
CA VAL A 139 2.03 -6.15 -19.78
C VAL A 139 1.65 -4.67 -19.64
N GLU A 140 2.55 -3.82 -19.15
CA GLU A 140 2.30 -2.38 -19.00
C GLU A 140 2.78 -1.52 -20.17
N ASP A 141 3.72 -2.04 -20.98
CA ASP A 141 4.16 -1.49 -22.29
C ASP A 141 3.20 -1.91 -23.41
#